data_AF-A0A6N8W1T3-F1
#
_entry.id   AF-A0A6N8W1T3-F1
#
_cell.length_a   1.000
_cell.length_b   1.000
_cell.length_c   1.000
_cell.angle_alpha   90.00
_cell.angle_beta   90.00
_cell.angle_gamma   90.00
#
_symmetry.space_group_name_H-M   'P 1'
#
loop_
_entity.id
_entity.type
_entity.pdbx_description
1 polymer ?
#
loop_
_entity_poly.entity_id
_entity_poly.type
_entity_poly.pdbx_seq_one_letter_code
_entity_poly.pdbx_strand_id
1 'polypeptide(L)'
;MTRADDHSDVADEATAAFSGDAAVEEHAAALPAARVVREPLIGRHFTQPGDDVYAQIEWTYRTAAITSDTGDTIFEQTDIETPSFWSQTATNIVASKYFWGEAGTPQRETSMKTLVDRVVETITRWGREGGYFSDGAAASAFSQELRYLLINQYAAFNSPVWFNVGIEETPQCSACFINSVEDSMESIMDLAKREALLFKWGSGTGSNLSTLRSSKESLTGGGKASGPVSFMRGYDAFANVIKSG
;
A
#
# COMPACT_ATOMS: atom_id res chain seq x y z
N MET A 1 51.35 10.01 28.80
CA MET A 1 50.66 11.30 28.98
C MET A 1 49.93 11.58 27.67
N THR A 2 48.75 10.95 27.49
CA THR A 2 47.41 11.60 27.53
C THR A 2 47.24 12.56 26.35
N ARG A 3 46.28 12.43 25.43
CA ARG A 3 44.94 11.86 25.53
C ARG A 3 44.39 11.73 24.09
N ALA A 4 43.78 10.60 23.76
CA ALA A 4 42.86 10.48 22.64
C ALA A 4 41.46 10.59 23.25
N ASP A 5 40.70 11.62 22.89
CA ASP A 5 39.26 11.74 23.13
C ASP A 5 38.64 11.76 21.72
N ASP A 6 38.07 10.66 21.27
CA ASP A 6 36.69 10.22 21.50
C ASP A 6 35.67 11.03 20.67
N HIS A 7 35.51 10.59 19.42
CA HIS A 7 34.45 11.01 18.50
C HIS A 7 33.37 9.91 18.38
N SER A 8 33.33 8.95 19.30
CA SER A 8 32.37 7.83 19.29
C SER A 8 31.03 8.18 19.95
N ASP A 9 31.03 9.09 20.94
CA ASP A 9 29.87 9.29 21.82
C ASP A 9 28.71 10.12 21.21
N VAL A 10 28.96 10.95 20.19
CA VAL A 10 27.90 11.84 19.65
C VAL A 10 26.94 11.09 18.70
N ALA A 11 27.39 10.00 18.09
CA ALA A 11 26.55 9.16 17.24
C ALA A 11 25.63 8.25 18.06
N ASP A 12 26.13 7.71 19.19
CA ASP A 12 25.35 6.80 20.04
C ASP A 12 24.24 7.53 20.84
N GLU A 13 24.45 8.78 21.27
CA GLU A 13 23.39 9.57 21.93
C GLU A 13 22.25 9.96 20.97
N ALA A 14 22.54 10.20 19.70
CA ALA A 14 21.50 10.48 18.71
C ALA A 14 20.61 9.25 18.48
N THR A 15 21.21 8.05 18.41
CA THR A 15 20.46 6.80 18.23
C THR A 15 19.59 6.44 19.44
N ALA A 16 20.04 6.80 20.65
CA ALA A 16 19.27 6.61 21.90
C ALA A 16 18.13 7.63 22.08
N ALA A 17 18.22 8.82 21.48
CA ALA A 17 17.13 9.81 21.51
C ALA A 17 15.96 9.46 20.57
N PHE A 18 16.19 8.57 19.59
CA PHE A 18 15.17 8.09 18.65
C PHE A 18 14.59 6.71 18.99
N SER A 19 15.05 6.08 20.08
CA SER A 19 14.45 4.84 20.63
C SER A 19 13.28 5.13 21.57
N GLY A 20 12.69 6.32 21.49
CA GLY A 20 11.45 6.63 22.18
C GLY A 20 10.34 5.70 21.72
N ASP A 21 10.13 4.63 22.48
CA ASP A 21 8.86 3.93 22.68
C ASP A 21 7.80 4.95 23.12
N ALA A 22 7.42 5.85 22.23
CA ALA A 22 6.08 6.38 22.24
C ALA A 22 5.23 5.19 21.79
N ALA A 23 4.80 4.40 22.77
CA ALA A 23 3.76 3.41 22.61
C ALA A 23 2.68 4.06 21.75
N VAL A 24 2.59 3.63 20.49
CA VAL A 24 1.37 3.82 19.73
C VAL A 24 0.37 3.09 20.60
N GLU A 25 -0.52 3.82 21.29
CA GLU A 25 -1.63 3.19 21.99
C GLU A 25 -2.36 2.38 20.94
N GLU A 26 -2.11 1.07 20.97
CA GLU A 26 -2.81 0.10 20.18
C GLU A 26 -4.23 0.10 20.72
N HIS A 27 -5.05 1.00 20.18
CA HIS A 27 -6.49 0.81 20.18
C HIS A 27 -6.79 -0.34 19.22
N ALA A 28 -6.29 -1.54 19.54
CA ALA A 28 -6.93 -2.78 19.18
C ALA A 28 -8.25 -2.80 19.95
N ALA A 29 -9.22 -2.03 19.45
CA ALA A 29 -10.60 -2.26 19.79
C ALA A 29 -10.84 -3.74 19.52
N ALA A 30 -11.13 -4.51 20.59
CA ALA A 30 -11.48 -5.90 20.46
C ALA A 30 -12.51 -6.01 19.33
N LEU A 31 -12.16 -6.77 18.28
CA LEU A 31 -13.06 -6.96 17.15
C LEU A 31 -14.43 -7.33 17.74
N PRO A 32 -15.50 -6.60 17.40
CA PRO A 32 -16.81 -6.87 17.96
C PRO A 32 -17.12 -8.34 17.77
N ALA A 33 -17.62 -9.00 18.82
CA ALA A 33 -17.94 -10.43 18.80
C ALA A 33 -18.63 -10.78 17.48
N ALA A 34 -18.05 -11.72 16.73
CA ALA A 34 -18.42 -12.03 15.35
C ALA A 34 -19.95 -12.05 15.22
N ARG A 35 -20.49 -11.02 14.55
CA ARG A 35 -21.92 -10.95 14.28
C ARG A 35 -22.23 -12.17 13.43
N VAL A 36 -22.98 -13.13 13.97
CA VAL A 36 -23.40 -14.32 13.22
C VAL A 36 -24.21 -13.85 12.02
N VAL A 37 -23.56 -13.73 10.86
CA VAL A 37 -24.20 -13.35 9.61
C VAL A 37 -25.01 -14.57 9.17
N ARG A 38 -26.34 -14.47 9.27
CA ARG A 38 -27.24 -15.59 8.95
C ARG A 38 -27.47 -15.79 7.46
N GLU A 39 -27.13 -14.78 6.65
CA GLU A 39 -27.22 -14.84 5.19
C GLU A 39 -25.80 -14.72 4.59
N PRO A 40 -25.49 -15.46 3.51
CA PRO A 40 -24.18 -15.38 2.90
C PRO A 40 -23.91 -13.96 2.41
N LEU A 41 -22.74 -13.43 2.78
CA LEU A 41 -22.29 -12.08 2.43
C LEU A 41 -22.31 -11.81 0.92
N ILE A 42 -22.09 -12.86 0.12
CA ILE A 42 -22.16 -12.87 -1.34
C ILE A 42 -22.78 -14.20 -1.79
N GLY A 43 -23.81 -14.15 -2.64
CA GLY A 43 -24.32 -15.30 -3.38
C GLY A 43 -23.47 -15.58 -4.62
N ARG A 44 -23.50 -16.82 -5.13
CA ARG A 44 -22.84 -17.15 -6.40
C ARG A 44 -23.61 -16.52 -7.56
N HIS A 45 -22.90 -15.84 -8.46
CA HIS A 45 -23.47 -15.17 -9.62
C HIS A 45 -22.78 -15.60 -10.91
N PHE A 46 -21.45 -15.61 -10.91
CA PHE A 46 -20.65 -15.95 -12.09
C PHE A 46 -20.07 -17.36 -12.05
N THR A 47 -20.06 -17.99 -10.89
CA THR A 47 -19.37 -19.28 -10.67
C THR A 47 -20.31 -20.35 -10.10
N GLN A 48 -19.98 -21.62 -10.33
CA GLN A 48 -20.63 -22.78 -9.73
C GLN A 48 -19.74 -23.43 -8.65
N PRO A 49 -20.33 -24.19 -7.70
CA PRO A 49 -19.55 -24.94 -6.72
C PRO A 49 -18.55 -25.88 -7.40
N GLY A 50 -17.27 -25.76 -7.03
CA GLY A 50 -16.19 -26.57 -7.58
C GLY A 50 -15.55 -26.01 -8.86
N ASP A 51 -16.00 -24.87 -9.37
CA ASP A 51 -15.40 -24.25 -10.55
C ASP A 51 -13.93 -23.87 -10.34
N ASP A 52 -13.10 -24.19 -11.32
CA ASP A 52 -11.85 -23.48 -11.56
C ASP A 52 -12.14 -22.28 -12.47
N VAL A 53 -12.11 -21.09 -11.88
CA VAL A 53 -12.37 -19.82 -12.57
C VAL A 53 -11.39 -19.62 -13.73
N TYR A 54 -10.13 -20.03 -13.56
CA TYR A 54 -9.09 -19.81 -14.56
C TYR A 54 -9.19 -20.76 -15.74
N ALA A 55 -9.82 -21.93 -15.57
CA ALA A 55 -10.06 -22.89 -16.64
C ALA A 55 -11.07 -22.37 -17.69
N GLN A 56 -11.86 -21.36 -17.35
CA GLN A 56 -12.82 -20.72 -18.25
C GLN A 56 -12.19 -19.65 -19.16
N ILE A 57 -10.90 -19.38 -18.98
CA ILE A 57 -10.19 -18.28 -19.63
C ILE A 57 -9.17 -18.85 -20.61
N GLU A 58 -9.10 -18.26 -21.80
CA GLU A 58 -7.99 -18.50 -22.72
C GLU A 58 -6.77 -17.67 -22.28
N TRP A 59 -5.63 -18.34 -22.15
CA TRP A 59 -4.39 -17.74 -21.67
C TRP A 59 -3.35 -17.61 -22.78
N THR A 60 -2.52 -16.59 -22.69
CA THR A 60 -1.42 -16.34 -23.62
C THR A 60 -0.18 -15.88 -22.86
N TYR A 61 0.98 -16.09 -23.46
CA TYR A 61 2.26 -15.63 -22.94
C TYR A 61 2.70 -14.39 -23.70
N ARG A 62 3.09 -13.35 -22.96
CA ARG A 62 3.51 -12.06 -23.52
C ARG A 62 4.80 -11.58 -22.87
N THR A 63 5.54 -10.77 -23.61
CA THR A 63 6.64 -9.96 -23.06
C THR A 63 6.09 -8.60 -22.70
N ALA A 64 6.35 -8.16 -21.46
CA ALA A 64 6.13 -6.78 -21.05
C ALA A 64 7.41 -5.99 -21.30
N ALA A 65 7.32 -4.90 -22.07
CA ALA A 65 8.46 -4.02 -22.33
C ALA A 65 8.02 -2.55 -22.21
N ILE A 66 8.83 -1.74 -21.53
CA ILE A 66 8.65 -0.29 -21.41
C ILE A 66 9.92 0.37 -21.92
N THR A 67 9.77 1.25 -22.91
CA THR A 67 10.87 2.02 -23.51
C THR A 67 10.77 3.49 -23.13
N SER A 68 11.91 4.17 -23.05
CA SER A 68 11.99 5.61 -22.91
C SER A 68 11.64 6.33 -24.21
N ASP A 69 11.50 7.66 -24.14
CA ASP A 69 11.34 8.53 -25.31
C ASP A 69 12.58 8.50 -26.24
N THR A 70 13.74 8.08 -25.72
CA THR A 70 14.98 7.88 -26.48
C THR A 70 15.08 6.50 -27.13
N GLY A 71 14.14 5.60 -26.85
CA GLY A 71 14.10 4.22 -27.39
C GLY A 71 14.83 3.19 -26.54
N ASP A 72 15.36 3.57 -25.36
CA ASP A 72 16.06 2.66 -24.46
C ASP A 72 15.06 1.82 -23.65
N THR A 73 15.33 0.53 -23.47
CA THR A 73 14.49 -0.35 -22.64
C THR A 73 14.67 -0.02 -21.15
N ILE A 74 13.60 0.44 -20.51
CA ILE A 74 13.55 0.77 -19.08
C ILE A 74 13.18 -0.47 -18.25
N PHE A 75 12.31 -1.32 -18.79
CA PHE A 75 11.84 -2.54 -18.13
C PHE A 75 11.52 -3.58 -19.19
N GLU A 76 11.92 -4.82 -18.94
CA GLU A 76 11.53 -5.97 -19.74
C GLU A 76 11.30 -7.18 -18.83
N GLN A 77 10.21 -7.90 -19.07
CA GLN A 77 9.94 -9.20 -18.46
C GLN A 77 9.25 -10.09 -19.49
N THR A 78 9.82 -11.26 -19.76
CA THR A 78 9.29 -12.26 -20.70
C THR A 78 8.39 -13.28 -19.98
N ASP A 79 7.73 -14.12 -20.78
CA ASP A 79 7.01 -15.30 -20.30
C ASP A 79 5.91 -14.99 -19.28
N ILE A 80 5.23 -13.86 -19.46
CA ILE A 80 4.13 -13.45 -18.60
C ILE A 80 2.82 -14.09 -19.06
N GLU A 81 2.22 -14.89 -18.20
CA GLU A 81 0.92 -15.52 -18.44
C GLU A 81 -0.23 -14.54 -18.13
N THR A 82 -0.98 -14.14 -19.17
CA THR A 82 -2.13 -13.24 -19.05
C THR A 82 -3.34 -13.77 -19.82
N PRO A 83 -4.58 -13.33 -19.48
CA PRO A 83 -5.74 -13.66 -20.30
C PRO A 83 -5.60 -13.11 -21.72
N SER A 84 -6.01 -13.87 -22.73
CA SER A 84 -5.86 -13.50 -24.15
C SER A 84 -6.52 -12.17 -24.49
N PHE A 85 -7.63 -11.85 -23.82
CA PHE A 85 -8.39 -10.61 -23.98
C PHE A 85 -7.76 -9.37 -23.30
N TRP A 86 -6.73 -9.53 -22.47
CA TRP A 86 -6.03 -8.39 -21.89
C TRP A 86 -5.17 -7.67 -22.93
N SER A 87 -5.07 -6.35 -22.82
CA SER A 87 -4.25 -5.54 -23.72
C SER A 87 -2.75 -5.68 -23.40
N GLN A 88 -1.91 -5.38 -24.39
CA GLN A 88 -0.46 -5.31 -24.16
C GLN A 88 -0.12 -4.24 -23.13
N THR A 89 -0.81 -3.09 -23.15
CA THR A 89 -0.63 -2.02 -22.17
C THR A 89 -0.96 -2.48 -20.75
N ALA A 90 -2.05 -3.23 -20.55
CA ALA A 90 -2.39 -3.80 -19.25
C ALA A 90 -1.31 -4.77 -18.76
N THR A 91 -0.80 -5.62 -19.66
CA THR A 91 0.30 -6.54 -19.36
C THR A 91 1.56 -5.78 -18.94
N ASN A 92 1.94 -4.72 -19.67
CA ASN A 92 3.11 -3.89 -19.35
C ASN A 92 2.97 -3.22 -17.98
N ILE A 93 1.80 -2.66 -17.67
CA ILE A 93 1.53 -1.99 -16.40
C ILE A 93 1.56 -2.99 -15.25
N VAL A 94 0.88 -4.13 -15.38
CA VAL A 94 0.85 -5.15 -14.32
C VAL A 94 2.23 -5.70 -14.03
N ALA A 95 2.97 -6.08 -15.06
CA ALA A 95 4.33 -6.54 -14.88
C ALA A 95 5.19 -5.46 -14.19
N SER A 96 5.23 -4.24 -14.72
CA SER A 96 6.15 -3.22 -14.19
C SER A 96 5.78 -2.67 -12.80
N LYS A 97 4.51 -2.74 -12.38
CA LYS A 97 4.04 -2.07 -11.16
C LYS A 97 3.44 -3.00 -10.10
N TYR A 98 2.80 -4.09 -10.49
CA TYR A 98 1.93 -4.85 -9.59
C TYR A 98 2.43 -6.27 -9.31
N PHE A 99 3.23 -6.85 -10.21
CA PHE A 99 3.93 -8.08 -9.92
C PHE A 99 4.96 -7.87 -8.82
N TRP A 100 4.89 -8.77 -7.84
CA TRP A 100 5.82 -8.81 -6.73
C TRP A 100 7.10 -9.56 -7.07
N GLY A 101 8.17 -9.27 -6.32
CA GLY A 101 9.50 -9.84 -6.50
C GLY A 101 10.36 -9.03 -7.46
N GLU A 102 11.68 -9.09 -7.28
CA GLU A 102 12.65 -8.41 -8.13
C GLU A 102 12.71 -9.10 -9.51
N ALA A 103 12.76 -8.32 -10.59
CA ALA A 103 12.82 -8.87 -11.95
C ALA A 103 14.06 -9.77 -12.13
N GLY A 104 13.88 -10.94 -12.75
CA GLY A 104 14.95 -11.94 -12.93
C GLY A 104 15.18 -12.85 -11.73
N THR A 105 14.47 -12.65 -10.60
CA THR A 105 14.53 -13.56 -9.46
C THR A 105 13.45 -14.65 -9.52
N PRO A 106 13.65 -15.82 -8.88
CA PRO A 106 12.62 -16.86 -8.82
C PRO A 106 11.34 -16.45 -8.11
N GLN A 107 11.40 -15.43 -7.25
CA GLN A 107 10.27 -14.89 -6.50
C GLN A 107 9.39 -13.97 -7.35
N ARG A 108 9.85 -13.59 -8.54
CA ARG A 108 9.13 -12.70 -9.44
C ARG A 108 7.82 -13.34 -9.89
N GLU A 109 6.71 -12.65 -9.66
CA GLU A 109 5.42 -13.04 -10.23
C GLU A 109 5.48 -12.96 -11.76
N THR A 110 4.99 -14.01 -12.43
CA THR A 110 4.96 -14.13 -13.89
C THR A 110 3.57 -14.48 -14.44
N SER A 111 2.54 -14.57 -13.59
CA SER A 111 1.18 -14.88 -14.01
C SER A 111 0.17 -13.99 -13.33
N MET A 112 -0.86 -13.58 -14.08
CA MET A 112 -2.03 -12.89 -13.50
C MET A 112 -2.75 -13.76 -12.47
N LYS A 113 -2.69 -15.09 -12.60
CA LYS A 113 -3.28 -16.01 -11.61
C LYS A 113 -2.62 -15.82 -10.26
N THR A 114 -1.29 -15.81 -10.22
CA THR A 114 -0.51 -15.61 -8.99
C THR A 114 -0.84 -14.28 -8.32
N LEU A 115 -0.85 -13.18 -9.09
CA LEU A 115 -1.20 -11.86 -8.57
C LEU A 115 -2.62 -11.82 -7.97
N VAL A 116 -3.60 -12.35 -8.70
CA VAL A 116 -5.01 -12.38 -8.24
C VAL A 116 -5.16 -13.29 -7.02
N ASP A 117 -4.58 -14.49 -7.05
CA ASP A 117 -4.65 -15.46 -5.95
C ASP A 117 -4.03 -14.90 -4.68
N ARG A 118 -2.85 -14.26 -4.77
CA ARG A 118 -2.20 -13.62 -3.62
C ARG A 118 -3.15 -12.68 -2.87
N VAL A 119 -3.86 -11.82 -3.60
CA VAL A 119 -4.83 -10.88 -3.01
C VAL A 119 -6.09 -11.61 -2.52
N VAL A 120 -6.70 -12.44 -3.36
CA VAL A 120 -7.98 -13.07 -3.06
C VAL A 120 -7.87 -14.07 -1.91
N GLU A 121 -6.81 -14.87 -1.86
CA GLU A 121 -6.58 -15.84 -0.80
C GLU A 121 -6.33 -15.14 0.53
N THR A 122 -5.55 -14.07 0.53
CA THR A 122 -5.30 -13.27 1.73
C THR A 122 -6.61 -12.67 2.28
N ILE A 123 -7.42 -12.04 1.43
CA ILE A 123 -8.71 -11.47 1.85
C ILE A 123 -9.68 -12.56 2.29
N THR A 124 -9.74 -13.70 1.59
CA THR A 124 -10.59 -14.83 1.96
C THR A 124 -10.16 -15.41 3.31
N ARG A 125 -8.86 -15.51 3.58
CA ARG A 125 -8.32 -15.97 4.86
C ARG A 125 -8.72 -15.02 5.99
N TRP A 126 -8.51 -13.72 5.83
CA TRP A 126 -8.97 -12.73 6.82
C TRP A 126 -10.48 -12.78 7.04
N GLY A 127 -11.27 -12.98 5.99
CA GLY A 127 -12.72 -13.18 6.11
C GLY A 127 -13.09 -14.40 6.96
N ARG A 128 -12.34 -15.51 6.83
CA ARG A 128 -12.53 -16.70 7.67
C ARG A 128 -12.14 -16.43 9.12
N GLU A 129 -10.95 -15.88 9.34
CA GLU A 129 -10.42 -15.55 10.68
C GLU A 129 -11.31 -14.55 11.42
N GLY A 130 -11.87 -13.57 10.69
CA GLY A 130 -12.80 -12.58 11.21
C GLY A 130 -14.25 -13.06 11.36
N GLY A 131 -14.55 -14.32 11.01
CA GLY A 131 -15.89 -14.90 11.13
C GLY A 131 -16.94 -14.29 10.19
N TYR A 132 -16.51 -13.75 9.03
CA TYR A 132 -17.40 -13.14 8.04
C TYR A 132 -18.18 -14.16 7.20
N PHE A 133 -17.79 -15.44 7.21
CA PHE A 133 -18.45 -16.49 6.44
C PHE A 133 -19.22 -17.45 7.35
N SER A 134 -20.43 -17.81 6.93
CA SER A 134 -21.29 -18.76 7.65
C SER A 134 -20.69 -20.17 7.69
N ASP A 135 -20.02 -20.58 6.62
CA ASP A 135 -19.36 -21.86 6.48
C ASP A 135 -18.24 -21.83 5.41
N GLY A 136 -17.60 -22.98 5.17
CA GLY A 136 -16.56 -23.12 4.16
C GLY A 136 -17.06 -22.95 2.72
N ALA A 137 -18.34 -23.23 2.45
CA ALA A 137 -18.92 -23.07 1.12
C ALA A 137 -19.15 -21.60 0.78
N ALA A 138 -19.59 -20.78 1.75
CA ALA A 138 -19.69 -19.33 1.63
C ALA A 138 -18.33 -18.68 1.40
N ALA A 139 -17.29 -19.11 2.14
CA ALA A 139 -15.93 -18.63 1.93
C ALA A 139 -15.38 -19.00 0.54
N SER A 140 -15.67 -20.22 0.07
CA SER A 140 -15.30 -20.67 -1.29
C SER A 140 -16.03 -19.87 -2.37
N ALA A 141 -17.33 -19.62 -2.19
CA ALA A 141 -18.13 -18.80 -3.11
C ALA A 141 -17.56 -17.39 -3.23
N PHE A 142 -17.29 -16.73 -2.09
CA PHE A 142 -16.64 -15.42 -2.08
C PHE A 142 -15.32 -15.42 -2.86
N SER A 143 -14.45 -16.41 -2.59
CA SER A 143 -13.13 -16.52 -3.21
C SER A 143 -13.20 -16.73 -4.73
N GLN A 144 -14.17 -17.51 -5.21
CA GLN A 144 -14.34 -17.78 -6.65
C GLN A 144 -14.99 -16.60 -7.37
N GLU A 145 -16.03 -16.00 -6.80
CA GLU A 145 -16.66 -14.79 -7.36
C GLU A 145 -15.66 -13.64 -7.45
N LEU A 146 -14.85 -13.43 -6.40
CA LEU A 146 -13.86 -12.36 -6.41
C LEU A 146 -12.76 -12.60 -7.45
N ARG A 147 -12.26 -13.84 -7.61
CA ARG A 147 -11.34 -14.18 -8.71
C ARG A 147 -11.95 -13.85 -10.06
N TYR A 148 -13.19 -14.26 -10.29
CA TYR A 148 -13.90 -14.04 -11.54
C TYR A 148 -13.99 -12.54 -11.86
N LEU A 149 -14.44 -11.74 -10.88
CA LEU A 149 -14.59 -10.30 -11.05
C LEU A 149 -13.27 -9.61 -11.39
N LEU A 150 -12.18 -9.99 -10.71
CA LEU A 150 -10.87 -9.36 -10.89
C LEU A 150 -10.24 -9.75 -12.24
N ILE A 151 -10.24 -11.04 -12.58
CA ILE A 151 -9.57 -11.51 -13.80
C ILE A 151 -10.31 -11.09 -15.08
N ASN A 152 -11.64 -11.02 -15.04
CA ASN A 152 -12.49 -10.53 -16.13
C ASN A 152 -12.61 -8.99 -16.15
N GLN A 153 -11.91 -8.28 -15.25
CA GLN A 153 -11.90 -6.82 -15.17
C GLN A 153 -13.28 -6.18 -14.91
N TYR A 154 -14.16 -6.86 -14.17
CA TYR A 154 -15.47 -6.32 -13.76
C TYR A 154 -15.35 -5.46 -12.50
N ALA A 155 -14.27 -5.65 -11.74
CA ALA A 155 -13.87 -4.81 -10.63
C ALA A 155 -12.33 -4.77 -10.53
N ALA A 156 -11.81 -3.76 -9.84
CA ALA A 156 -10.40 -3.68 -9.48
C ALA A 156 -10.26 -3.02 -8.11
N PHE A 157 -9.28 -3.49 -7.33
CA PHE A 157 -8.89 -2.79 -6.11
C PHE A 157 -8.04 -1.55 -6.42
N ASN A 158 -7.98 -0.64 -5.44
CA ASN A 158 -6.99 0.43 -5.45
C ASN A 158 -5.55 -0.13 -5.40
N SER A 159 -4.57 0.65 -5.83
CA SER A 159 -3.19 0.18 -6.01
C SER A 159 -2.53 -0.37 -4.73
N PRO A 160 -2.64 0.25 -3.54
CA PRO A 160 -2.11 -0.33 -2.29
C PRO A 160 -2.53 -1.76 -2.00
N VAL A 161 -3.74 -2.17 -2.36
CA VAL A 161 -4.17 -3.56 -2.20
C VAL A 161 -3.28 -4.49 -3.02
N TRP A 162 -3.03 -4.15 -4.29
CA TRP A 162 -2.18 -4.96 -5.16
C TRP A 162 -0.72 -4.96 -4.73
N PHE A 163 -0.23 -3.84 -4.21
CA PHE A 163 1.16 -3.67 -3.76
C PHE A 163 1.48 -4.43 -2.48
N ASN A 164 0.54 -4.49 -1.54
CA ASN A 164 0.86 -4.88 -0.16
C ASN A 164 0.18 -6.17 0.29
N VAL A 165 -1.01 -6.48 -0.21
CA VAL A 165 -1.79 -7.62 0.30
C VAL A 165 -1.16 -8.95 -0.10
N GLY A 166 -0.93 -9.81 0.88
CA GLY A 166 -0.25 -11.10 0.70
C GLY A 166 1.26 -11.00 0.59
N ILE A 167 1.84 -9.82 0.85
CA ILE A 167 3.29 -9.56 0.87
C ILE A 167 3.70 -9.13 2.28
N GLU A 168 3.11 -8.04 2.76
CA GLU A 168 3.39 -7.50 4.08
C GLU A 168 2.52 -8.18 5.14
N GLU A 169 3.06 -8.36 6.34
CA GLU A 169 2.32 -8.93 7.48
C GLU A 169 1.16 -8.02 7.90
N THR A 170 1.40 -6.71 7.94
CA THR A 170 0.40 -5.67 8.24
C THR A 170 0.25 -4.71 7.04
N PRO A 171 -0.47 -5.11 5.98
CA PRO A 171 -0.46 -4.37 4.72
C PRO A 171 -1.36 -3.12 4.75
N GLN A 172 -0.86 -2.02 4.19
CA GLN A 172 -1.67 -0.83 3.93
C GLN A 172 -2.59 -1.08 2.71
N CYS A 173 -3.91 -1.12 2.94
CA CYS A 173 -4.90 -1.47 1.92
C CYS A 173 -5.73 -0.27 1.41
N SER A 174 -5.55 0.90 2.00
CA SER A 174 -6.25 2.13 1.64
C SER A 174 -5.32 3.02 0.84
N ALA A 175 -5.87 3.78 -0.11
CA ALA A 175 -5.09 4.71 -0.92
C ALA A 175 -5.22 6.18 -0.48
N CYS A 176 -6.18 6.51 0.36
CA CYS A 176 -6.53 7.90 0.66
C CYS A 176 -6.63 8.13 2.17
N PHE A 177 -5.88 9.11 2.66
CA PHE A 177 -5.89 9.53 4.07
C PHE A 177 -6.07 11.04 4.17
N ILE A 178 -6.81 11.48 5.19
CA ILE A 178 -6.95 12.90 5.53
C ILE A 178 -6.31 13.14 6.88
N ASN A 179 -5.38 14.08 6.95
CA ASN A 179 -4.69 14.47 8.18
C ASN A 179 -5.07 15.89 8.61
N SER A 180 -4.78 16.19 9.86
CA SER A 180 -4.83 17.53 10.43
C SER A 180 -3.57 17.82 11.21
N VAL A 181 -3.26 19.11 11.35
CA VAL A 181 -2.12 19.60 12.10
C VAL A 181 -2.59 20.57 13.18
N GLU A 182 -1.87 20.64 14.28
CA GLU A 182 -2.01 21.69 15.29
C GLU A 182 -0.93 22.76 15.07
N ASP A 183 -1.14 23.97 15.58
CA ASP A 183 -0.21 25.09 15.41
C ASP A 183 0.97 25.02 16.38
N SER A 184 1.70 23.90 16.33
CA SER A 184 2.92 23.61 17.09
C SER A 184 3.97 22.96 16.18
N MET A 185 5.25 23.15 16.50
CA MET A 185 6.32 22.57 15.67
C MET A 185 6.31 21.04 15.72
N GLU A 186 5.95 20.47 16.85
CA GLU A 186 5.82 19.04 17.08
C GLU A 186 4.76 18.44 16.14
N SER A 187 3.55 19.03 16.10
CA SER A 187 2.46 18.54 15.25
C SER A 187 2.78 18.70 13.76
N ILE A 188 3.45 19.78 13.38
CA ILE A 188 3.92 20.03 12.01
C ILE A 188 4.95 18.96 11.58
N MET A 189 5.95 18.68 12.42
CA MET A 189 6.96 17.65 12.09
C MET A 189 6.37 16.24 12.12
N ASP A 190 5.44 15.96 13.03
CA ASP A 190 4.73 14.68 13.04
C ASP A 190 3.88 14.47 11.80
N LEU A 191 3.29 15.53 11.23
CA LEU A 191 2.57 15.42 9.97
C LEU A 191 3.51 14.96 8.85
N ALA A 192 4.70 15.55 8.73
CA ALA A 192 5.70 15.11 7.75
C ALA A 192 6.06 13.63 7.93
N LYS A 193 6.27 13.19 9.17
CA LYS A 193 6.55 11.78 9.49
C LYS A 193 5.39 10.87 9.09
N ARG A 194 4.15 11.23 9.44
CA ARG A 194 2.95 10.43 9.12
C ARG A 194 2.76 10.32 7.61
N GLU A 195 2.82 11.44 6.88
CA GLU A 195 2.71 11.44 5.41
C GLU A 195 3.81 10.60 4.77
N ALA A 196 5.05 10.72 5.24
CA ALA A 196 6.16 9.92 4.74
C ALA A 196 5.92 8.40 4.86
N LEU A 197 5.38 7.96 6.00
CA LEU A 197 5.04 6.55 6.22
C LEU A 197 3.86 6.11 5.33
N LEU A 198 2.86 6.96 5.12
CA LEU A 198 1.74 6.67 4.22
C LEU A 198 2.20 6.54 2.76
N PHE A 199 3.07 7.45 2.31
CA PHE A 199 3.66 7.46 0.97
C PHE A 199 4.54 6.23 0.72
N LYS A 200 5.37 5.82 1.70
CA LYS A 200 6.20 4.61 1.62
C LYS A 200 5.38 3.39 1.15
N TRP A 201 4.16 3.26 1.65
CA TRP A 201 3.28 2.13 1.38
C TRP A 201 2.23 2.40 0.29
N GLY A 202 2.42 3.44 -0.52
CA GLY A 202 1.63 3.70 -1.73
C GLY A 202 0.31 4.46 -1.54
N SER A 203 0.08 5.08 -0.38
CA SER A 203 -1.09 5.95 -0.18
C SER A 203 -0.82 7.38 -0.59
N GLY A 204 -1.88 8.11 -0.94
CA GLY A 204 -1.91 9.57 -0.97
C GLY A 204 -2.53 10.16 0.28
N THR A 205 -2.17 11.42 0.58
CA THR A 205 -2.69 12.15 1.73
C THR A 205 -3.22 13.52 1.33
N GLY A 206 -4.19 14.01 2.09
CA GLY A 206 -4.61 15.41 2.07
C GLY A 206 -4.58 15.96 3.50
N SER A 207 -4.02 17.16 3.69
CA SER A 207 -3.76 17.69 5.03
C SER A 207 -4.41 19.05 5.23
N ASN A 208 -5.21 19.17 6.29
CA ASN A 208 -5.76 20.46 6.70
C ASN A 208 -4.72 21.28 7.46
N LEU A 209 -4.21 22.34 6.83
CA LEU A 209 -3.20 23.25 7.39
C LEU A 209 -3.78 24.60 7.86
N SER A 210 -5.11 24.74 7.87
CA SER A 210 -5.79 26.01 8.22
C SER A 210 -5.58 26.45 9.67
N THR A 211 -5.17 25.52 10.53
CA THR A 211 -4.83 25.77 11.93
C THR A 211 -3.52 26.53 12.09
N LEU A 212 -2.60 26.44 11.11
CA LEU A 212 -1.29 27.07 11.21
C LEU A 212 -1.39 28.59 11.12
N ARG A 213 -0.74 29.27 12.06
CA ARG A 213 -0.72 30.73 12.12
C ARG A 213 -0.11 31.36 10.87
N SER A 214 -0.56 32.57 10.54
CA SER A 214 -0.08 33.35 9.39
C SER A 214 1.38 33.75 9.53
N SER A 215 2.07 33.94 8.40
CA SER A 215 3.42 34.52 8.38
C SER A 215 3.50 35.97 8.89
N LYS A 216 2.34 36.60 9.15
CA LYS A 216 2.25 37.93 9.75
C LYS A 216 2.19 37.89 11.29
N GLU A 217 2.02 36.72 11.90
CA GLU A 217 1.88 36.56 13.34
C GLU A 217 3.23 36.39 14.04
N SER A 218 3.31 36.87 15.29
CA SER A 218 4.52 36.83 16.11
C SER A 218 4.69 35.48 16.81
N LEU A 219 5.94 35.09 17.03
CA LEU A 219 6.30 33.93 17.84
C LEU A 219 6.69 34.36 19.26
N THR A 220 6.45 33.48 20.24
CA THR A 220 6.79 33.73 21.65
C THR A 220 8.29 33.97 21.86
N GLY A 221 9.15 33.28 21.10
CA GLY A 221 10.61 33.43 21.15
C GLY A 221 11.17 34.62 20.36
N GLY A 222 10.29 35.48 19.80
CA GLY A 222 10.68 36.56 18.89
C GLY A 222 10.66 36.14 17.42
N GLY A 223 10.59 37.14 16.53
CA GLY A 223 10.42 36.92 15.09
C GLY A 223 8.97 36.70 14.67
N LYS A 224 8.80 36.26 13.41
CA LYS A 224 7.50 35.99 12.79
C LYS A 224 7.41 34.52 12.40
N ALA A 225 6.20 33.98 12.38
CA ALA A 225 5.97 32.62 11.90
C ALA A 225 6.27 32.49 10.40
N SER A 226 6.58 31.27 9.96
CA SER A 226 6.81 30.96 8.55
C SER A 226 5.52 30.95 7.72
N GLY A 227 4.38 30.69 8.36
CA GLY A 227 3.08 30.53 7.70
C GLY A 227 2.89 29.17 7.00
N PRO A 228 1.64 28.78 6.69
CA PRO A 228 1.30 27.46 6.16
C PRO A 228 1.96 27.15 4.82
N VAL A 229 2.06 28.12 3.90
CA VAL A 229 2.64 27.91 2.57
C VAL A 229 4.13 27.54 2.64
N SER A 230 4.86 28.04 3.63
CA SER A 230 6.27 27.69 3.82
C SER A 230 6.42 26.22 4.22
N PHE A 231 5.56 25.72 5.11
CA PHE A 231 5.54 24.31 5.47
C PHE A 231 5.05 23.41 4.33
N MET A 232 4.06 23.86 3.53
CA MET A 232 3.63 23.14 2.33
C MET A 232 4.78 22.86 1.35
N ARG A 233 5.70 23.82 1.15
CA ARG A 233 6.90 23.61 0.33
C ARG A 233 7.85 22.59 0.95
N GLY A 234 7.94 22.54 2.27
CA GLY A 234 8.68 21.51 2.99
C GLY A 234 8.09 20.13 2.79
N TYR A 235 6.77 19.99 2.96
CA TYR A 235 6.07 18.72 2.73
C TYR A 235 6.15 18.28 1.26
N ASP A 236 6.02 19.20 0.30
CA ASP A 236 6.22 18.91 -1.14
C ASP A 236 7.62 18.37 -1.43
N ALA A 237 8.66 18.94 -0.80
CA ALA A 237 10.02 18.42 -0.92
C ALA A 237 10.14 16.99 -0.35
N PHE A 238 9.51 16.71 0.79
CA PHE A 238 9.49 15.35 1.36
C PHE A 238 8.71 14.36 0.49
N ALA A 239 7.55 14.75 -0.03
CA ALA A 239 6.74 13.91 -0.91
C ALA A 239 7.51 13.53 -2.20
N ASN A 240 8.29 14.47 -2.76
CA ASN A 240 9.05 14.21 -3.99
C ASN A 240 10.23 13.25 -3.81
N VAL A 241 10.79 13.10 -2.60
CA VAL A 241 11.91 12.18 -2.35
C VAL A 241 11.46 10.79 -1.93
N ILE A 242 10.20 10.63 -1.49
CA ILE A 242 9.66 9.35 -1.05
C ILE A 242 8.94 8.70 -2.23
N LYS A 243 9.53 7.61 -2.72
CA LYS A 243 8.90 6.78 -3.74
C LYS A 243 8.08 5.69 -3.07
N SER A 244 6.87 5.50 -3.56
CA SER A 244 6.02 4.35 -3.24
C SER A 244 6.46 3.16 -4.09
N GLY A 245 7.25 2.26 -3.51
CA GLY A 245 7.84 1.10 -4.21
C GLY A 245 9.14 1.44 -4.91
#